data_AF-A0ABD2TCW8-F1
#
_entry.id   AF-A0ABD2TCW8-F1
#
_cell.length_a   1.000
_cell.length_b   1.000
_cell.length_c   1.000
_cell.angle_alpha   90.00
_cell.angle_beta   90.00
_cell.angle_gamma   90.00
#
_symmetry.space_group_name_H-M   'P 1'
#
loop_
_entity.id
_entity.type
_entity.pdbx_description
1 polymer ?
#
loop_
_entity_poly.entity_id
_entity_poly.type
_entity_poly.pdbx_seq_one_letter_code
_entity_poly.pdbx_strand_id
1 'polypeptide(L)'
;MAAESTLELELPECPVCLQQYGDVSTIPRVLPCGHSACEDCLAQLQNPFPGTIRCPACTQLVKLPNPISSLPKNIDLLRFSTLPQNNNNSKGSHLSTKKYDKDPIFIKPPLWSHEFYSNWKTWVLPEDTIIIESNGSVCYGKVLKVSTRVSSMGCALKEGEKVSLLEIGYFAKGSCSYKFEYSYEVKLMSVLYGLSEGERIELESIIKASLALHVMCKVYGFWYNMDNHCVYMISEAFSGSLLGKMGVLRNAVLEKNAEEKISNAAEFVIVCLDICQMVSDLHLRGLVLGCLGLSCFGFDKFGRVYVDISEVLATGRRVRKILTEVVVGKSGTSSDDLVVRLKNYMVEDCVFVSPEVFFELSKLGGIVIDLGSSRHHVGYGSDIWSLACAIISLLVGKSFAEEMQNYLSYLVTVVRDEKCLDFVRWYVEWRQKIITLIECRLGSEFSNMKEILLKCLEYSPESRPLISELWKTLKVLVIKSELDDVKDLEQAIRMENMCNCLILGDFCQSINKVTKESPRGLDDTSVVENANAEEADGVENFGPDKDVVEGLSCGQVKCIDLKGIRNCITGLAIGGGFLFSSSFDKMVNVWSLQLL
;
A
#
# COMPACT_ATOMS: atom_id res chain seq x y z
N MET A 1 -34.28 -5.92 -28.19
CA MET A 1 -34.36 -7.25 -27.58
C MET A 1 -33.77 -7.13 -26.19
N ALA A 2 -34.58 -7.34 -25.16
CA ALA A 2 -34.20 -7.15 -23.76
C ALA A 2 -33.14 -8.18 -23.36
N ALA A 3 -32.09 -7.73 -22.68
CA ALA A 3 -31.12 -8.60 -22.04
C ALA A 3 -31.80 -9.25 -20.83
N GLU A 4 -32.02 -10.57 -20.89
CA GLU A 4 -32.36 -11.34 -19.70
C GLU A 4 -31.16 -11.32 -18.76
N SER A 5 -31.29 -10.60 -17.65
CA SER A 5 -30.39 -10.71 -16.51
C SER A 5 -30.59 -12.10 -15.88
N THR A 6 -29.73 -13.05 -16.19
CA THR A 6 -29.59 -14.26 -15.39
C THR A 6 -29.06 -13.86 -14.01
N LEU A 7 -29.96 -13.68 -13.05
CA LEU A 7 -29.61 -13.63 -11.63
C LEU A 7 -29.03 -15.00 -11.25
N GLU A 8 -27.70 -15.12 -11.22
CA GLU A 8 -27.07 -16.25 -10.56
C GLU A 8 -27.42 -16.19 -9.08
N LEU A 9 -28.17 -17.19 -8.59
CA LEU A 9 -28.44 -17.36 -7.17
C LEU A 9 -27.10 -17.60 -6.45
N GLU A 10 -26.64 -16.63 -5.65
CA GLU A 10 -25.55 -16.86 -4.71
C GLU A 10 -25.99 -17.98 -3.73
N LEU A 11 -25.27 -19.11 -3.78
CA LEU A 11 -25.53 -20.24 -2.89
C LEU A 11 -25.15 -19.88 -1.45
N PRO A 12 -25.85 -20.43 -0.44
CA PRO A 12 -25.57 -20.09 0.93
C PRO A 12 -24.23 -20.66 1.40
N GLU A 13 -23.46 -19.83 2.10
CA GLU A 13 -22.10 -20.14 2.56
C GLU A 13 -21.99 -20.09 4.09
N CYS A 14 -20.98 -20.78 4.63
CA CYS A 14 -20.65 -20.73 6.04
C CYS A 14 -20.08 -19.35 6.42
N PRO A 15 -20.59 -18.65 7.44
CA PRO A 15 -20.12 -17.31 7.83
C PRO A 15 -18.69 -17.31 8.42
N VAL A 16 -18.06 -18.47 8.56
CA VAL A 16 -16.71 -18.61 9.11
C VAL A 16 -15.69 -18.91 8.03
N CYS A 17 -15.90 -19.96 7.23
CA CYS A 17 -14.96 -20.35 6.17
C CYS A 17 -15.33 -19.80 4.78
N LEU A 18 -16.51 -19.19 4.62
CA LEU A 18 -17.14 -18.77 3.36
C LEU A 18 -17.17 -19.86 2.28
N GLN A 19 -17.12 -21.13 2.68
CA GLN A 19 -17.37 -22.24 1.76
C GLN A 19 -18.86 -22.50 1.67
N GLN A 20 -19.33 -22.84 0.46
CA GLN A 20 -20.71 -23.24 0.21
C GLN A 20 -21.09 -24.44 1.09
N TYR A 21 -22.31 -24.43 1.63
CA TYR A 21 -22.78 -25.53 2.45
C TYR A 21 -22.92 -26.82 1.65
N GLY A 22 -22.53 -27.93 2.25
CA GLY A 22 -22.47 -29.25 1.61
C GLY A 22 -22.71 -30.36 2.62
N ASP A 23 -22.96 -31.56 2.13
CA ASP A 23 -23.29 -32.72 2.95
C ASP A 23 -22.05 -33.50 3.46
N VAL A 24 -20.85 -33.15 2.98
CA VAL A 24 -19.58 -33.80 3.34
C VAL A 24 -18.71 -32.95 4.27
N SER A 25 -18.13 -31.84 3.81
CA SER A 25 -17.14 -31.04 4.56
C SER A 25 -17.71 -29.75 5.19
N THR A 26 -18.85 -29.26 4.70
CA THR A 26 -19.44 -27.98 5.13
C THR A 26 -20.88 -28.18 5.60
N ILE A 27 -21.11 -29.10 6.53
CA ILE A 27 -22.47 -29.45 7.01
C ILE A 27 -23.03 -28.31 7.88
N PRO A 28 -24.09 -27.58 7.47
CA PRO A 28 -24.64 -26.48 8.24
C PRO A 28 -25.33 -26.97 9.51
N ARG A 29 -24.90 -26.48 10.67
CA ARG A 29 -25.51 -26.76 11.99
C ARG A 29 -26.17 -25.50 12.53
N VAL A 30 -27.40 -25.63 13.00
CA VAL A 30 -28.21 -24.52 13.53
C VAL A 30 -27.87 -24.30 15.01
N LEU A 31 -27.35 -23.13 15.34
CA LEU A 31 -27.10 -22.69 16.71
C LEU A 31 -28.41 -22.31 17.42
N PRO A 32 -28.46 -22.30 18.77
CA PRO A 32 -29.67 -21.91 19.52
C PRO A 32 -30.21 -20.50 19.22
N CYS A 33 -29.39 -19.60 18.66
CA CYS A 33 -29.83 -18.29 18.19
C CYS A 33 -30.47 -18.29 16.79
N GLY A 34 -30.61 -19.46 16.14
CA GLY A 34 -31.22 -19.64 14.82
C GLY A 34 -30.26 -19.52 13.63
N HIS A 35 -29.04 -19.02 13.82
CA HIS A 35 -28.04 -18.92 12.75
C HIS A 35 -27.33 -20.25 12.49
N SER A 36 -26.81 -20.42 11.27
CA SER A 36 -26.06 -21.62 10.88
C SER A 36 -24.58 -21.34 10.67
N ALA A 37 -23.73 -22.31 11.03
CA ALA A 37 -22.32 -22.39 10.65
C ALA A 37 -21.96 -23.86 10.42
N CYS A 38 -20.92 -24.17 9.63
CA CYS A 38 -20.60 -25.57 9.37
C CYS A 38 -20.07 -26.28 10.63
N GLU A 39 -20.37 -27.58 10.74
CA GLU A 39 -20.00 -28.44 11.87
C GLU A 39 -18.51 -28.36 12.20
N ASP A 40 -17.69 -28.43 11.15
CA ASP A 40 -16.25 -28.27 11.22
C ASP A 40 -15.90 -26.93 11.88
N CYS A 41 -16.35 -25.79 11.34
CA CYS A 41 -16.08 -24.49 11.94
C CYS A 41 -16.52 -24.40 13.41
N LEU A 42 -17.70 -24.93 13.77
CA LEU A 42 -18.16 -24.96 15.16
C LEU A 42 -17.27 -25.80 16.09
N ALA A 43 -16.62 -26.85 15.57
CA ALA A 43 -15.73 -27.73 16.34
C ALA A 43 -14.39 -27.11 16.70
N GLN A 44 -13.95 -26.09 15.97
CA GLN A 44 -12.67 -25.43 16.22
C GLN A 44 -12.80 -23.99 16.70
N LEU A 45 -13.99 -23.40 16.68
CA LEU A 45 -14.22 -22.11 17.32
C LEU A 45 -14.05 -22.25 18.84
N GLN A 46 -13.31 -21.31 19.43
CA GLN A 46 -13.10 -21.30 20.87
C GLN A 46 -14.37 -20.87 21.62
N ASN A 47 -14.51 -21.45 22.81
CA ASN A 47 -15.59 -21.21 23.74
C ASN A 47 -15.06 -20.35 24.89
N PRO A 48 -15.42 -19.05 24.99
CA PRO A 48 -14.98 -18.22 26.11
C PRO A 48 -15.46 -18.75 27.47
N PHE A 49 -16.52 -19.57 27.48
CA PHE A 49 -16.96 -20.31 28.66
C PHE A 49 -17.26 -21.78 28.29
N PRO A 50 -17.02 -22.74 29.21
CA PRO A 50 -17.25 -24.16 28.96
C PRO A 50 -18.66 -24.44 28.42
N GLY A 51 -18.76 -25.18 27.32
CA GLY A 51 -20.03 -25.57 26.72
C GLY A 51 -20.82 -24.42 26.08
N THR A 52 -20.18 -23.31 25.74
CA THR A 52 -20.83 -22.16 25.07
C THR A 52 -19.98 -21.58 23.95
N ILE A 53 -20.61 -21.13 22.87
CA ILE A 53 -19.95 -20.51 21.72
C ILE A 53 -20.56 -19.15 21.44
N ARG A 54 -19.77 -18.19 20.92
CA ARG A 54 -20.33 -16.98 20.32
C ARG A 54 -20.70 -17.26 18.87
N CYS A 55 -21.96 -17.01 18.52
CA CYS A 55 -22.42 -17.18 17.15
C CYS A 55 -21.58 -16.32 16.19
N PRO A 56 -20.98 -16.89 15.12
CA PRO A 56 -20.16 -16.13 14.19
C PRO A 56 -20.97 -15.12 13.36
N ALA A 57 -22.29 -15.29 13.25
CA ALA A 57 -23.16 -14.40 12.49
C ALA A 57 -23.71 -13.23 13.32
N CYS A 58 -24.12 -13.48 14.58
CA CYS A 58 -24.79 -12.47 15.41
C CYS A 58 -24.10 -12.16 16.74
N THR A 59 -22.95 -12.78 17.01
CA THR A 59 -22.13 -12.64 18.23
C THR A 59 -22.78 -13.09 19.55
N GLN A 60 -24.05 -13.50 19.54
CA GLN A 60 -24.76 -14.01 20.72
C GLN A 60 -24.07 -15.24 21.30
N LEU A 61 -23.87 -15.25 22.62
CA LEU A 61 -23.34 -16.40 23.35
C LEU A 61 -24.45 -17.44 23.53
N VAL A 62 -24.22 -18.65 23.00
CA VAL A 62 -25.19 -19.75 22.99
C VAL A 62 -24.58 -21.03 23.53
N LYS A 63 -25.40 -21.95 24.03
CA LYS A 63 -24.92 -23.27 24.48
C LYS A 63 -24.46 -24.11 23.29
N LEU A 64 -23.26 -24.66 23.37
CA LEU A 64 -22.69 -25.58 22.39
C LEU A 64 -22.70 -27.00 22.96
N PRO A 65 -23.56 -27.91 22.44
CA PRO A 65 -23.58 -29.28 22.90
C PRO A 65 -22.34 -30.05 22.40
N ASN A 66 -21.93 -31.06 23.16
CA ASN A 66 -20.86 -31.98 22.80
C ASN A 66 -21.43 -33.41 22.75
N PRO A 67 -21.40 -34.12 21.60
CA PRO A 67 -20.78 -33.74 20.32
C PRO A 67 -21.60 -32.69 19.54
N ILE A 68 -20.92 -31.88 18.73
CA ILE A 68 -21.54 -30.79 17.93
C ILE A 68 -22.52 -31.31 16.89
N SER A 69 -22.33 -32.55 16.44
CA SER A 69 -23.24 -33.27 15.55
C SER A 69 -24.67 -33.43 16.11
N SER A 70 -24.87 -33.17 17.41
CA SER A 70 -26.19 -33.11 18.05
C SER A 70 -27.00 -31.84 17.71
N LEU A 71 -26.36 -30.78 17.22
CA LEU A 71 -27.09 -29.62 16.71
C LEU A 71 -27.87 -30.00 15.44
N PRO A 72 -29.09 -29.50 15.25
CA PRO A 72 -29.86 -29.77 14.03
C PRO A 72 -29.09 -29.36 12.76
N LYS A 73 -29.13 -30.20 11.73
CA LYS A 73 -28.67 -29.79 10.39
C LYS A 73 -29.67 -28.79 9.81
N ASN A 74 -29.20 -27.75 9.14
CA ASN A 74 -30.07 -26.89 8.35
C ASN A 74 -30.34 -27.55 6.98
N ILE A 75 -31.43 -28.31 6.89
CA ILE A 75 -31.77 -29.08 5.68
C ILE A 75 -32.08 -28.16 4.49
N ASP A 76 -32.60 -26.97 4.73
CA ASP A 76 -32.89 -26.03 3.64
C ASP A 76 -31.61 -25.51 2.99
N LEU A 77 -30.57 -25.20 3.78
CA LEU A 77 -29.24 -24.83 3.25
C LEU A 77 -28.59 -25.98 2.45
N LEU A 78 -28.79 -27.23 2.89
CA LEU A 78 -28.32 -28.42 2.16
C LEU A 78 -29.11 -28.69 0.87
N ARG A 79 -30.39 -28.30 0.79
CA ARG A 79 -31.17 -28.44 -0.44
C ARG A 79 -30.65 -27.52 -1.54
N PHE A 80 -30.19 -26.32 -1.18
CA PHE A 80 -29.62 -25.37 -2.15
C PHE A 80 -28.36 -25.90 -2.84
N SER A 81 -27.52 -26.69 -2.15
CA SER A 81 -26.32 -27.27 -2.75
C SER A 81 -26.57 -28.46 -3.67
N THR A 82 -27.77 -29.05 -3.62
CA THR A 82 -28.20 -30.14 -4.51
C THR A 82 -28.92 -29.67 -5.78
N LEU A 83 -29.11 -28.36 -5.97
CA LEU A 83 -29.63 -27.85 -7.24
C LEU A 83 -28.58 -28.08 -8.35
N PRO A 84 -28.96 -28.66 -9.50
CA PRO A 84 -28.00 -28.97 -10.55
C PRO A 84 -27.45 -27.67 -11.16
N GLN A 85 -26.17 -27.36 -10.87
CA GLN A 85 -25.36 -26.49 -11.70
C GLN A 85 -24.60 -27.33 -12.72
N ASN A 86 -24.60 -26.88 -13.98
CA ASN A 86 -23.84 -27.49 -15.07
C ASN A 86 -22.33 -27.41 -14.80
N ASN A 87 -21.75 -28.55 -14.42
CA ASN A 87 -20.36 -29.03 -14.58
C ASN A 87 -19.17 -28.09 -14.32
N ASN A 88 -18.27 -28.52 -13.42
CA ASN A 88 -17.05 -29.21 -13.85
C ASN A 88 -16.44 -30.10 -12.76
N ASN A 89 -16.01 -31.28 -13.18
CA ASN A 89 -15.44 -32.36 -12.38
C ASN A 89 -14.17 -31.95 -11.60
N SER A 90 -14.18 -32.14 -10.28
CA SER A 90 -12.97 -32.46 -9.51
C SER A 90 -13.16 -33.84 -8.86
N LYS A 91 -12.33 -34.80 -9.27
CA LYS A 91 -12.28 -36.15 -8.69
C LYS A 91 -11.77 -36.03 -7.26
N GLY A 92 -12.61 -36.36 -6.28
CA GLY A 92 -12.23 -36.44 -4.88
C GLY A 92 -11.13 -37.48 -4.66
N SER A 93 -9.96 -37.03 -4.19
CA SER A 93 -8.97 -37.91 -3.59
C SER A 93 -9.37 -38.19 -2.15
N HIS A 94 -9.70 -39.46 -1.87
CA HIS A 94 -9.81 -40.00 -0.52
C HIS A 94 -8.52 -39.70 0.27
N LEU A 95 -8.60 -38.88 1.32
CA LEU A 95 -7.56 -38.81 2.34
C LEU A 95 -8.15 -39.27 3.68
N SER A 96 -7.66 -40.42 4.12
CA SER A 96 -7.99 -41.09 5.38
C SER A 96 -7.78 -40.18 6.60
N THR A 97 -8.81 -40.07 7.42
CA THR A 97 -8.80 -39.43 8.75
C THR A 97 -7.74 -40.03 9.66
N LYS A 98 -6.66 -39.29 9.93
CA LYS A 98 -5.81 -39.54 11.10
C LYS A 98 -6.43 -38.84 12.32
N LYS A 99 -6.49 -39.56 13.45
CA LYS A 99 -6.91 -39.01 14.75
C LYS A 99 -5.89 -37.96 15.20
N TYR A 100 -6.36 -36.76 15.56
CA TYR A 100 -5.52 -35.66 16.03
C TYR A 100 -5.81 -35.29 17.50
N ASP A 101 -4.75 -34.87 18.18
CA ASP A 101 -4.71 -34.43 19.58
C ASP A 101 -5.56 -33.19 19.90
N LYS A 102 -5.98 -33.14 21.18
CA LYS A 102 -6.97 -32.26 21.80
C LYS A 102 -6.41 -30.91 22.29
N ASP A 103 -5.64 -30.19 21.48
CA ASP A 103 -5.29 -28.81 21.84
C ASP A 103 -6.21 -27.79 21.13
N PRO A 104 -6.85 -26.88 21.87
CA PRO A 104 -7.78 -25.91 21.30
C PRO A 104 -7.03 -24.82 20.53
N ILE A 105 -7.32 -24.72 19.23
CA ILE A 105 -6.74 -23.72 18.32
C ILE A 105 -7.54 -22.42 18.40
N PHE A 106 -6.83 -21.28 18.45
CA PHE A 106 -7.43 -19.95 18.41
C PHE A 106 -7.92 -19.61 17.00
N ILE A 107 -9.24 -19.48 16.82
CA ILE A 107 -9.85 -18.98 15.57
C ILE A 107 -10.64 -17.72 15.92
N LYS A 108 -10.23 -16.57 15.34
CA LYS A 108 -11.04 -15.34 15.38
C LYS A 108 -12.29 -15.56 14.50
N PRO A 109 -13.53 -15.41 15.03
CA PRO A 109 -14.75 -15.37 14.21
C PRO A 109 -14.72 -14.13 13.28
N PRO A 110 -15.60 -14.03 12.25
CA PRO A 110 -15.27 -13.42 10.96
C PRO A 110 -14.58 -12.06 11.16
N LEU A 111 -13.37 -11.97 10.60
CA LEU A 111 -12.37 -10.98 10.99
C LEU A 111 -12.82 -9.54 10.74
N TRP A 112 -13.86 -9.31 9.94
CA TRP A 112 -14.26 -8.00 9.42
C TRP A 112 -15.75 -7.67 9.59
N SER A 113 -16.09 -6.37 9.56
CA SER A 113 -17.48 -5.90 9.56
C SER A 113 -18.20 -6.22 8.25
N HIS A 114 -19.53 -6.25 8.27
CA HIS A 114 -20.35 -6.45 7.06
C HIS A 114 -20.14 -5.33 6.03
N GLU A 115 -19.97 -4.09 6.51
CA GLU A 115 -19.66 -2.93 5.66
C GLU A 115 -18.33 -3.11 4.94
N PHE A 116 -17.28 -3.52 5.65
CA PHE A 116 -16.00 -3.83 5.04
C PHE A 116 -16.13 -4.92 3.97
N TYR A 117 -16.79 -6.03 4.29
CA TYR A 117 -16.98 -7.11 3.34
C TYR A 117 -17.72 -6.66 2.08
N SER A 118 -18.81 -5.91 2.24
CA SER A 118 -19.62 -5.43 1.13
C SER A 118 -18.85 -4.48 0.22
N ASN A 119 -18.02 -3.61 0.80
CA ASN A 119 -17.23 -2.62 0.05
C ASN A 119 -16.07 -3.26 -0.74
N TRP A 120 -15.41 -4.27 -0.17
CA TRP A 120 -14.20 -4.85 -0.75
C TRP A 120 -14.44 -6.13 -1.56
N LYS A 121 -15.52 -6.89 -1.28
CA LYS A 121 -15.88 -8.10 -2.05
C LYS A 121 -16.06 -7.82 -3.54
N THR A 122 -16.60 -6.64 -3.89
CA THR A 122 -16.84 -6.25 -5.30
C THR A 122 -15.55 -6.07 -6.11
N TRP A 123 -14.41 -5.94 -5.43
CA TRP A 123 -13.09 -5.81 -6.04
C TRP A 123 -12.33 -7.14 -6.11
N VAL A 124 -12.90 -8.23 -5.60
CA VAL A 124 -12.25 -9.56 -5.61
C VAL A 124 -12.41 -10.20 -6.98
N LEU A 125 -11.28 -10.45 -7.65
CA LEU A 125 -11.23 -11.18 -8.91
C LEU A 125 -11.27 -12.70 -8.64
N PRO A 126 -12.02 -13.49 -9.44
CA PRO A 126 -12.04 -14.95 -9.33
C PRO A 126 -10.66 -15.59 -9.45
N GLU A 127 -10.47 -16.76 -8.83
CA GLU A 127 -9.20 -17.50 -8.81
C GLU A 127 -8.64 -17.77 -10.22
N ASP A 128 -9.49 -18.17 -11.17
CA ASP A 128 -9.09 -18.57 -12.52
C ASP A 128 -8.99 -17.41 -13.53
N THR A 129 -8.95 -16.16 -13.04
CA THR A 129 -8.94 -14.95 -13.88
C THR A 129 -7.58 -14.69 -14.51
N ILE A 130 -6.48 -14.88 -13.77
CA ILE A 130 -5.14 -14.37 -14.14
C ILE A 130 -4.11 -15.50 -14.24
N ILE A 131 -3.25 -15.42 -15.25
CA ILE A 131 -2.00 -16.19 -15.33
C ILE A 131 -0.80 -15.25 -15.33
N ILE A 132 0.24 -15.60 -14.57
CA ILE A 132 1.48 -14.82 -14.51
C ILE A 132 2.38 -15.23 -15.68
N GLU A 133 2.83 -14.27 -16.48
CA GLU A 133 3.72 -14.50 -17.64
C GLU A 133 5.18 -14.16 -17.32
N SER A 134 5.44 -13.15 -16.48
CA SER A 134 6.80 -12.73 -16.13
C SER A 134 6.91 -12.18 -14.71
N ASN A 135 8.00 -12.53 -14.04
CA ASN A 135 8.32 -12.08 -12.69
C ASN A 135 9.33 -10.92 -12.73
N GLY A 136 8.99 -9.82 -12.08
CA GLY A 136 9.81 -8.60 -11.96
C GLY A 136 9.44 -7.83 -10.68
N SER A 137 9.91 -6.59 -10.53
CA SER A 137 9.47 -5.68 -9.45
C SER A 137 7.96 -5.41 -9.55
N VAL A 138 7.48 -5.20 -10.78
CA VAL A 138 6.08 -5.34 -11.18
C VAL A 138 5.98 -6.65 -11.97
N CYS A 139 5.05 -7.51 -11.60
CA CYS A 139 4.80 -8.75 -12.36
C CYS A 139 3.81 -8.46 -13.49
N TYR A 140 3.92 -9.19 -14.60
CA TYR A 140 2.97 -9.09 -15.71
C TYR A 140 2.27 -10.43 -15.91
N GLY A 141 1.00 -10.33 -16.29
CA GLY A 141 0.15 -11.47 -16.53
C GLY A 141 -0.85 -11.22 -17.64
N LYS A 142 -1.69 -12.22 -17.86
CA LYS A 142 -2.73 -12.21 -18.87
C LYS A 142 -4.04 -12.69 -18.29
N VAL A 143 -5.13 -12.12 -18.77
CA VAL A 143 -6.49 -12.50 -18.40
C VAL A 143 -6.87 -13.78 -19.14
N LEU A 144 -7.21 -14.85 -18.41
CA LEU A 144 -7.62 -16.14 -18.97
C LEU A 144 -9.13 -16.27 -19.14
N LYS A 145 -9.89 -15.78 -18.18
CA LYS A 145 -11.36 -15.84 -18.19
C LYS A 145 -11.92 -14.58 -17.56
N VAL A 146 -13.03 -14.11 -18.12
CA VAL A 146 -13.79 -12.99 -17.58
C VAL A 146 -15.09 -13.54 -17.03
N SER A 147 -15.23 -13.58 -15.71
CA SER A 147 -16.54 -13.81 -15.10
C SER A 147 -17.43 -12.60 -15.35
N THR A 148 -18.69 -12.81 -15.72
CA THR A 148 -19.70 -11.76 -15.88
C THR A 148 -19.94 -10.95 -14.60
N ARG A 149 -19.44 -11.42 -13.43
CA ARG A 149 -19.48 -10.70 -12.16
C ARG A 149 -18.48 -9.54 -12.05
N VAL A 150 -17.45 -9.48 -12.90
CA VAL A 150 -16.35 -8.49 -12.80
C VAL A 150 -16.74 -7.13 -13.41
N SER A 151 -17.97 -6.96 -13.90
CA SER A 151 -18.47 -5.63 -14.32
C SER A 151 -18.76 -4.68 -13.14
N SER A 152 -18.52 -5.10 -11.90
CA SER A 152 -18.69 -4.27 -10.71
C SER A 152 -17.63 -3.16 -10.68
N MET A 153 -18.09 -1.94 -10.97
CA MET A 153 -17.37 -0.65 -10.88
C MET A 153 -16.68 -0.12 -12.15
N GLY A 154 -17.22 -0.41 -13.34
CA GLY A 154 -17.03 0.44 -14.52
C GLY A 154 -15.82 0.13 -15.43
N CYS A 155 -15.05 -0.92 -15.12
CA CYS A 155 -13.96 -1.41 -15.95
C CYS A 155 -14.24 -2.84 -16.43
N ALA A 156 -14.42 -3.03 -17.73
CA ALA A 156 -14.61 -4.35 -18.32
C ALA A 156 -13.24 -4.97 -18.66
N LEU A 157 -12.84 -5.99 -17.91
CA LEU A 157 -11.69 -6.84 -18.20
C LEU A 157 -12.00 -7.72 -19.42
N LYS A 158 -11.08 -7.88 -20.37
CA LYS A 158 -11.27 -8.79 -21.51
C LYS A 158 -10.29 -9.95 -21.51
N GLU A 159 -10.76 -11.08 -22.00
CA GLU A 159 -9.92 -12.25 -22.19
C GLU A 159 -8.74 -11.93 -23.10
N GLY A 160 -7.55 -12.33 -22.66
CA GLY A 160 -6.29 -12.12 -23.33
C GLY A 160 -5.67 -10.73 -23.15
N GLU A 161 -6.32 -9.80 -22.43
CA GLU A 161 -5.69 -8.53 -22.06
C GLU A 161 -4.48 -8.75 -21.15
N LYS A 162 -3.45 -7.92 -21.33
CA LYS A 162 -2.27 -7.90 -20.47
C LYS A 162 -2.57 -7.05 -19.23
N VAL A 163 -2.09 -7.52 -18.08
CA VAL A 163 -2.26 -6.84 -16.80
C VAL A 163 -0.94 -6.73 -16.05
N SER A 164 -0.83 -5.70 -15.22
CA SER A 164 0.25 -5.54 -14.24
C SER A 164 -0.25 -6.01 -12.88
N LEU A 165 0.65 -6.61 -12.11
CA LEU A 165 0.39 -7.19 -10.81
C LEU A 165 1.35 -6.55 -9.80
N LEU A 166 0.79 -5.81 -8.85
CA LEU A 166 1.52 -5.24 -7.73
C LEU A 166 1.18 -6.01 -6.45
N GLU A 167 2.17 -6.62 -5.81
CA GLU A 167 1.98 -7.30 -4.51
C GLU A 167 1.58 -6.26 -3.45
N ILE A 168 0.46 -6.48 -2.76
CA ILE A 168 -0.04 -5.60 -1.68
C ILE A 168 -0.01 -6.27 -0.31
N GLY A 169 0.20 -7.58 -0.25
CA GLY A 169 0.31 -8.31 1.00
C GLY A 169 0.35 -9.81 0.78
N TYR A 170 0.47 -10.57 1.86
CA TYR A 170 0.49 -12.03 1.83
C TYR A 170 -0.37 -12.62 2.93
N PHE A 171 -0.99 -13.75 2.64
CA PHE A 171 -1.75 -14.51 3.62
C PHE A 171 -0.80 -15.35 4.46
N ALA A 172 -0.45 -14.87 5.65
CA ALA A 172 0.35 -15.62 6.60
C ALA A 172 -0.45 -16.81 7.17
N LYS A 173 -0.07 -18.05 6.82
CA LYS A 173 -0.51 -19.23 7.58
C LYS A 173 0.09 -19.10 8.98
N GLY A 174 -0.73 -18.74 9.97
CA GLY A 174 -0.29 -18.61 11.35
C GLY A 174 0.46 -19.86 11.84
N SER A 175 1.32 -19.70 12.84
CA SER A 175 2.05 -20.80 13.49
C SER A 175 1.12 -21.86 14.11
N CYS A 176 -0.18 -21.56 14.20
CA CYS A 176 -1.23 -22.54 14.36
C CYS A 176 -1.65 -22.99 12.96
N SER A 177 -1.32 -24.21 12.57
CA SER A 177 -1.96 -24.86 11.42
C SER A 177 -3.47 -24.78 11.64
N TYR A 178 -4.16 -23.85 10.98
CA TYR A 178 -5.61 -23.90 10.95
C TYR A 178 -5.94 -25.28 10.39
N LYS A 179 -6.60 -26.12 11.19
CA LYS A 179 -7.00 -27.47 10.80
C LYS A 179 -8.09 -27.45 9.70
N PHE A 180 -8.38 -26.27 9.12
CA PHE A 180 -9.31 -26.02 8.02
C PHE A 180 -8.67 -25.26 6.87
N GLU A 181 -9.16 -25.55 5.67
CA GLU A 181 -8.84 -24.82 4.46
C GLU A 181 -9.83 -23.68 4.25
N TYR A 182 -9.36 -22.43 4.34
CA TYR A 182 -10.17 -21.24 4.05
C TYR A 182 -10.47 -21.16 2.54
N SER A 183 -11.64 -20.59 2.19
CA SER A 183 -11.96 -20.25 0.80
C SER A 183 -10.96 -19.24 0.23
N TYR A 184 -10.92 -19.14 -1.10
CA TYR A 184 -10.13 -18.16 -1.82
C TYR A 184 -10.43 -16.74 -1.34
N GLU A 185 -11.72 -16.40 -1.22
CA GLU A 185 -12.19 -15.09 -0.80
C GLU A 185 -11.75 -14.77 0.63
N VAL A 186 -11.84 -15.74 1.56
CA VAL A 186 -11.41 -15.49 2.94
C VAL A 186 -9.91 -15.20 3.00
N LYS A 187 -9.08 -15.94 2.25
CA LYS A 187 -7.64 -15.72 2.22
C LYS A 187 -7.31 -14.32 1.73
N LEU A 188 -7.96 -13.87 0.66
CA LEU A 188 -7.77 -12.53 0.10
C LEU A 188 -8.29 -11.44 1.06
N MET A 189 -9.53 -11.56 1.52
CA MET A 189 -10.16 -10.58 2.41
C MET A 189 -9.44 -10.46 3.75
N SER A 190 -8.81 -11.53 4.24
CA SER A 190 -7.99 -11.49 5.45
C SER A 190 -6.76 -10.61 5.28
N VAL A 191 -6.17 -10.58 4.09
CA VAL A 191 -5.04 -9.69 3.79
C VAL A 191 -5.52 -8.24 3.71
N LEU A 192 -6.60 -7.97 2.97
CA LEU A 192 -7.15 -6.61 2.87
C LEU A 192 -7.59 -6.04 4.22
N TYR A 193 -8.19 -6.87 5.07
CA TYR A 193 -8.57 -6.47 6.43
C TYR A 193 -7.35 -6.30 7.34
N GLY A 194 -6.29 -7.06 7.11
CA GLY A 194 -5.04 -6.98 7.85
C GLY A 194 -4.19 -5.75 7.53
N LEU A 195 -4.50 -5.03 6.44
CA LEU A 195 -3.87 -3.75 6.12
C LEU A 195 -4.10 -2.71 7.24
N SER A 196 -3.19 -1.76 7.38
CA SER A 196 -3.37 -0.58 8.22
C SER A 196 -4.54 0.27 7.70
N GLU A 197 -5.06 1.17 8.54
CA GLU A 197 -6.04 2.15 8.07
C GLU A 197 -5.46 3.07 6.99
N GLY A 198 -4.18 3.46 7.14
CA GLY A 198 -3.44 4.26 6.15
C GLY A 198 -3.32 3.56 4.80
N GLU A 199 -2.92 2.28 4.79
CA GLU A 199 -2.86 1.44 3.59
C GLU A 199 -4.22 1.36 2.89
N ARG A 200 -5.31 1.14 3.64
CA ARG A 200 -6.64 1.10 3.00
C ARG A 200 -7.05 2.44 2.40
N ILE A 201 -6.79 3.55 3.08
CA ILE A 201 -7.08 4.89 2.57
C ILE A 201 -6.27 5.19 1.30
N GLU A 202 -5.01 4.76 1.25
CA GLU A 202 -4.15 4.89 0.07
C GLU A 202 -4.72 4.09 -1.12
N LEU A 203 -5.07 2.81 -0.92
CA LEU A 203 -5.70 1.98 -1.96
C LEU A 203 -7.02 2.58 -2.47
N GLU A 204 -7.88 3.04 -1.55
CA GLU A 204 -9.13 3.68 -1.94
C GLU A 204 -8.90 4.93 -2.79
N SER A 205 -7.88 5.72 -2.46
CA SER A 205 -7.52 6.93 -3.21
C SER A 205 -7.03 6.58 -4.62
N ILE A 206 -6.19 5.56 -4.75
CA ILE A 206 -5.71 5.02 -6.04
C ILE A 206 -6.88 4.51 -6.87
N ILE A 207 -7.77 3.72 -6.27
CA ILE A 207 -8.95 3.17 -6.94
C ILE A 207 -9.86 4.30 -7.44
N LYS A 208 -10.20 5.26 -6.57
CA LYS A 208 -11.04 6.43 -6.92
C LYS A 208 -10.42 7.23 -8.06
N ALA A 209 -9.11 7.46 -8.04
CA ALA A 209 -8.40 8.15 -9.12
C ALA A 209 -8.46 7.35 -10.44
N SER A 210 -8.22 6.04 -10.40
CA SER A 210 -8.22 5.16 -11.59
C SER A 210 -9.58 5.09 -12.30
N LEU A 211 -10.68 5.21 -11.55
CA LEU A 211 -12.03 5.24 -12.10
C LEU A 211 -12.39 6.61 -12.71
N ALA A 212 -11.79 7.68 -12.18
CA ALA A 212 -12.17 9.04 -12.50
C ALA A 212 -11.27 9.70 -13.57
N LEU A 213 -10.09 9.14 -13.82
CA LEU A 213 -9.08 9.71 -14.71
C LEU A 213 -8.78 8.75 -15.87
N HIS A 214 -8.75 9.27 -17.09
CA HIS A 214 -8.33 8.51 -18.28
C HIS A 214 -6.81 8.48 -18.48
N VAL A 215 -6.07 9.28 -17.69
CA VAL A 215 -4.62 9.48 -17.79
C VAL A 215 -3.82 8.57 -16.84
N MET A 216 -4.50 7.65 -16.15
CA MET A 216 -3.94 6.70 -15.20
C MET A 216 -4.37 5.29 -15.60
N CYS A 217 -3.52 4.29 -15.34
CA CYS A 217 -3.90 2.89 -15.54
C CYS A 217 -5.16 2.52 -14.73
N LYS A 218 -6.06 1.75 -15.33
CA LYS A 218 -7.26 1.27 -14.63
C LYS A 218 -6.89 0.20 -13.61
N VAL A 219 -7.48 0.27 -12.42
CA VAL A 219 -7.43 -0.84 -11.44
C VAL A 219 -8.63 -1.74 -11.68
N TYR A 220 -8.38 -3.03 -11.89
CA TYR A 220 -9.41 -4.04 -12.14
C TYR A 220 -9.88 -4.73 -10.86
N GLY A 221 -9.02 -4.84 -9.85
CA GLY A 221 -9.35 -5.46 -8.58
C GLY A 221 -8.17 -6.17 -7.93
N PHE A 222 -8.47 -7.05 -7.00
CA PHE A 222 -7.51 -7.81 -6.22
C PHE A 222 -7.61 -9.29 -6.56
N TRP A 223 -6.45 -9.93 -6.69
CA TRP A 223 -6.36 -11.35 -7.01
C TRP A 223 -5.38 -12.03 -6.06
N TYR A 224 -5.76 -13.22 -5.56
CA TYR A 224 -4.95 -14.01 -4.65
C TYR A 224 -4.27 -15.15 -5.40
N ASN A 225 -2.96 -15.25 -5.28
CA ASN A 225 -2.22 -16.35 -5.87
C ASN A 225 -2.10 -17.50 -4.87
N MET A 226 -2.68 -18.65 -5.23
CA MET A 226 -2.67 -19.86 -4.41
C MET A 226 -1.27 -20.45 -4.20
N ASP A 227 -0.34 -20.26 -5.14
CA ASP A 227 0.99 -20.86 -5.13
C ASP A 227 1.94 -20.16 -4.16
N ASN A 228 1.95 -18.83 -4.16
CA ASN A 228 2.87 -18.03 -3.34
C ASN A 228 2.18 -17.34 -2.15
N HIS A 229 0.86 -17.49 -2.03
CA HIS A 229 0.03 -16.90 -0.98
C HIS A 229 0.04 -15.35 -0.94
N CYS A 230 0.42 -14.69 -2.03
CA CYS A 230 0.38 -13.23 -2.16
C CYS A 230 -0.97 -12.74 -2.70
N VAL A 231 -1.39 -11.55 -2.26
CA VAL A 231 -2.49 -10.80 -2.85
C VAL A 231 -1.90 -9.69 -3.72
N TYR A 232 -2.40 -9.59 -4.94
CA TYR A 232 -1.99 -8.62 -5.94
C TYR A 232 -3.12 -7.64 -6.24
N MET A 233 -2.78 -6.36 -6.37
CA MET A 233 -3.60 -5.41 -7.09
C MET A 233 -3.35 -5.60 -8.60
N ILE A 234 -4.42 -5.78 -9.34
CA ILE A 234 -4.42 -6.03 -10.78
C ILE A 234 -4.81 -4.74 -11.50
N SER A 235 -3.93 -4.29 -12.40
CA SER A 235 -4.11 -3.04 -13.14
C SER A 235 -3.89 -3.25 -14.64
N GLU A 236 -4.37 -2.30 -15.44
CA GLU A 236 -4.10 -2.21 -16.87
C GLU A 236 -2.59 -2.15 -17.13
N ALA A 237 -2.08 -3.08 -17.94
CA ALA A 237 -0.71 -3.01 -18.44
C ALA A 237 -0.72 -2.55 -19.89
N PHE A 238 0.25 -1.70 -20.22
CA PHE A 238 0.40 -1.22 -21.59
C PHE A 238 1.75 -1.64 -22.16
N SER A 239 1.79 -1.71 -23.49
CA SER A 239 2.97 -2.07 -24.24
C SER A 239 3.88 -0.87 -24.44
N GLY A 240 4.86 -0.70 -23.56
CA GLY A 240 5.97 0.24 -23.75
C GLY A 240 5.98 1.40 -22.77
N SER A 241 7.16 1.66 -22.20
CA SER A 241 7.42 2.78 -21.28
C SER A 241 8.10 3.95 -21.99
N LEU A 242 8.02 5.13 -21.38
CA LEU A 242 8.77 6.31 -21.78
C LEU A 242 10.27 6.07 -21.75
N LEU A 243 10.75 5.27 -20.79
CA LEU A 243 12.13 4.79 -20.75
C LEU A 243 12.52 4.06 -22.05
N GLY A 244 11.66 3.21 -22.59
CA GLY A 244 11.90 2.50 -23.85
C GLY A 244 11.95 3.41 -25.09
N LYS A 245 11.23 4.54 -25.08
CA LYS A 245 11.22 5.53 -26.17
C LYS A 245 12.24 6.67 -26.00
N MET A 246 12.97 6.69 -24.89
CA MET A 246 13.92 7.75 -24.52
C MET A 246 14.92 8.07 -25.64
N GLY A 247 15.48 7.05 -26.31
CA GLY A 247 16.45 7.25 -27.39
C GLY A 247 15.86 7.93 -28.62
N VAL A 248 14.62 7.57 -28.99
CA VAL A 248 13.92 8.14 -30.15
C VAL A 248 13.55 9.60 -29.88
N LEU A 249 12.93 9.86 -28.72
CA LEU A 249 12.52 11.21 -28.32
C LEU A 249 13.71 12.15 -28.13
N ARG A 250 14.84 11.64 -27.64
CA ARG A 250 16.06 12.44 -27.53
C ARG A 250 16.61 12.81 -28.91
N ASN A 251 16.67 11.84 -29.83
CA ASN A 251 17.21 12.07 -31.17
C ASN A 251 16.36 13.09 -31.94
N ALA A 252 15.04 13.09 -31.72
CA ALA A 252 14.11 14.05 -32.32
C ALA A 252 14.47 15.53 -32.04
N VAL A 253 15.10 15.82 -30.89
CA VAL A 253 15.55 17.18 -30.54
C VAL A 253 16.96 17.50 -31.08
N LEU A 254 17.77 16.47 -31.35
CA LEU A 254 19.20 16.58 -31.68
C LEU A 254 19.51 16.54 -33.19
N GLU A 255 18.51 16.42 -34.06
CA GLU A 255 18.71 16.35 -35.51
C GLU A 255 19.29 17.64 -36.10
N LYS A 256 20.18 17.47 -37.09
CA LYS A 256 20.98 18.56 -37.68
C LYS A 256 20.29 19.31 -38.82
N ASN A 257 19.20 18.79 -39.37
CA ASN A 257 18.44 19.40 -40.46
C ASN A 257 17.39 20.39 -39.91
N ALA A 258 17.47 21.67 -40.28
CA ALA A 258 16.67 22.73 -39.66
C ALA A 258 15.14 22.59 -39.84
N GLU A 259 14.66 21.99 -40.93
CA GLU A 259 13.23 21.83 -41.22
C GLU A 259 12.63 20.58 -40.54
N GLU A 260 13.36 19.45 -40.50
CA GLU A 260 12.94 18.23 -39.77
C GLU A 260 13.04 18.40 -38.25
N LYS A 261 14.03 19.18 -37.77
CA LYS A 261 14.24 19.45 -36.33
C LYS A 261 13.04 20.11 -35.65
N ILE A 262 12.31 20.99 -36.33
CA ILE A 262 11.15 21.69 -35.75
C ILE A 262 9.94 20.74 -35.63
N SER A 263 9.71 19.88 -36.63
CA SER A 263 8.62 18.89 -36.61
C SER A 263 8.87 17.80 -35.56
N ASN A 264 10.13 17.36 -35.42
CA ASN A 264 10.51 16.29 -34.49
C ASN A 264 10.64 16.81 -33.04
N ALA A 265 11.08 18.05 -32.83
CA ALA A 265 11.02 18.69 -31.52
C ALA A 265 9.58 18.90 -31.02
N ALA A 266 8.62 19.11 -31.93
CA ALA A 266 7.20 19.23 -31.56
C ALA A 266 6.68 17.93 -30.94
N GLU A 267 7.06 16.76 -31.44
CA GLU A 267 6.68 15.46 -30.86
C GLU A 267 7.17 15.33 -29.41
N PHE A 268 8.43 15.69 -29.16
CA PHE A 268 8.99 15.72 -27.81
C PHE A 268 8.21 16.65 -26.87
N VAL A 269 7.93 17.89 -27.32
CA VAL A 269 7.21 18.86 -26.50
C VAL A 269 5.76 18.42 -26.25
N ILE A 270 5.09 17.79 -27.22
CA ILE A 270 3.75 17.22 -27.03
C ILE A 270 3.76 16.15 -25.94
N VAL A 271 4.75 15.25 -25.94
CA VAL A 271 4.89 14.26 -24.86
C VAL A 271 5.09 14.94 -23.50
N CYS A 272 5.91 15.99 -23.42
CA CYS A 272 6.07 16.74 -22.16
C CYS A 272 4.76 17.43 -21.72
N LEU A 273 3.99 17.99 -22.66
CA LEU A 273 2.69 18.60 -22.39
C LEU A 273 1.69 17.59 -21.84
N ASP A 274 1.62 16.40 -22.44
CA ASP A 274 0.76 15.31 -21.98
C ASP A 274 1.13 14.88 -20.55
N ILE A 275 2.44 14.74 -20.26
CA ILE A 275 2.90 14.40 -18.92
C ILE A 275 2.51 15.49 -17.91
N CYS A 276 2.74 16.77 -18.24
CA CYS A 276 2.35 17.89 -17.38
C CYS A 276 0.84 17.91 -17.10
N GLN A 277 0.01 17.73 -18.13
CA GLN A 277 -1.45 17.71 -17.99
C GLN A 277 -1.91 16.58 -17.07
N MET A 278 -1.36 15.38 -17.28
CA MET A 278 -1.71 14.21 -16.49
C MET A 278 -1.32 14.35 -15.01
N VAL A 279 -0.12 14.87 -14.71
CA VAL A 279 0.28 15.14 -13.32
C VAL A 279 -0.63 16.22 -12.70
N SER A 280 -1.03 17.23 -13.48
CA SER A 280 -2.00 18.23 -13.03
C SER A 280 -3.36 17.60 -12.69
N ASP A 281 -3.84 16.68 -13.51
CA ASP A 281 -5.11 15.99 -13.27
C ASP A 281 -5.07 15.11 -12.00
N LEU A 282 -3.91 14.50 -11.70
CA LEU A 282 -3.70 13.75 -10.45
C LEU A 282 -3.68 14.71 -9.24
N HIS A 283 -3.02 15.86 -9.37
CA HIS A 283 -2.97 16.88 -8.32
C HIS A 283 -4.36 17.42 -7.99
N LEU A 284 -5.22 17.64 -8.99
CA LEU A 284 -6.62 18.04 -8.83
C LEU A 284 -7.47 16.98 -8.08
N ARG A 285 -7.03 15.72 -8.07
CA ARG A 285 -7.64 14.63 -7.28
C ARG A 285 -7.00 14.46 -5.91
N GLY A 286 -6.05 15.31 -5.53
CA GLY A 286 -5.34 15.24 -4.26
C GLY A 286 -4.30 14.12 -4.18
N LEU A 287 -3.90 13.53 -5.32
CA LEU A 287 -2.90 12.47 -5.35
C LEU A 287 -1.52 13.06 -5.65
N VAL A 288 -0.62 12.97 -4.67
CA VAL A 288 0.80 13.34 -4.81
C VAL A 288 1.62 12.07 -4.91
N LEU A 289 2.52 11.98 -5.89
CA LEU A 289 3.28 10.74 -6.14
C LEU A 289 4.62 10.75 -5.37
N GLY A 290 5.27 11.91 -5.35
CA GLY A 290 6.52 12.21 -4.65
C GLY A 290 7.79 11.85 -5.41
N CYS A 291 7.74 10.90 -6.35
CA CYS A 291 8.88 10.58 -7.20
C CYS A 291 8.42 9.91 -8.52
N LEU A 292 8.56 10.63 -9.63
CA LEU A 292 8.21 10.16 -10.97
C LEU A 292 9.44 9.84 -11.80
N GLY A 293 9.69 8.56 -12.04
CA GLY A 293 10.71 8.10 -12.98
C GLY A 293 10.19 7.92 -14.41
N LEU A 294 11.11 7.74 -15.37
CA LEU A 294 10.75 7.49 -16.77
C LEU A 294 10.00 6.16 -16.97
N SER A 295 10.16 5.19 -16.07
CA SER A 295 9.41 3.94 -16.08
C SER A 295 7.94 4.12 -15.69
N CYS A 296 7.62 5.16 -14.91
CA CYS A 296 6.27 5.44 -14.41
C CYS A 296 5.30 5.92 -15.50
N PHE A 297 5.81 6.26 -16.68
CA PHE A 297 5.03 6.72 -17.82
C PHE A 297 5.03 5.67 -18.93
N GLY A 298 3.86 5.39 -19.49
CA GLY A 298 3.75 4.57 -20.69
C GLY A 298 2.90 5.23 -21.76
N PHE A 299 2.69 4.52 -22.86
CA PHE A 299 1.88 4.98 -23.98
C PHE A 299 0.70 4.06 -24.25
N ASP A 300 -0.47 4.66 -24.47
CA ASP A 300 -1.61 3.93 -25.02
C ASP A 300 -1.43 3.63 -26.52
N LYS A 301 -2.37 2.88 -27.09
CA LYS A 301 -2.37 2.52 -28.52
C LYS A 301 -2.45 3.73 -29.48
N PHE A 302 -2.80 4.91 -28.97
CA PHE A 302 -2.88 6.16 -29.73
C PHE A 302 -1.64 7.05 -29.50
N GLY A 303 -0.69 6.61 -28.67
CA GLY A 303 0.51 7.39 -28.35
C GLY A 303 0.30 8.43 -27.26
N ARG A 304 -0.84 8.41 -26.54
CA ARG A 304 -1.05 9.30 -25.39
C ARG A 304 -0.33 8.75 -24.17
N VAL A 305 0.22 9.65 -23.36
CA VAL A 305 0.92 9.29 -22.13
C VAL A 305 -0.07 8.96 -21.01
N TYR A 306 0.26 7.98 -20.18
CA TYR A 306 -0.47 7.64 -18.96
C TYR A 306 0.50 7.34 -17.80
N VAL A 307 0.03 7.45 -16.55
CA VAL A 307 0.77 7.01 -15.36
C VAL A 307 0.47 5.54 -15.06
N ASP A 308 1.53 4.74 -14.98
CA ASP A 308 1.48 3.37 -14.43
C ASP A 308 1.65 3.42 -12.92
N ILE A 309 0.55 3.32 -12.17
CA ILE A 309 0.59 3.39 -10.71
C ILE A 309 1.35 2.22 -10.07
N SER A 310 1.32 1.06 -10.71
CA SER A 310 2.03 -0.11 -10.24
C SER A 310 3.54 0.15 -10.32
N GLU A 311 3.99 0.79 -11.40
CA GLU A 311 5.39 1.20 -11.54
C GLU A 311 5.76 2.37 -10.64
N VAL A 312 4.85 3.33 -10.39
CA VAL A 312 5.08 4.41 -9.40
C VAL A 312 5.34 3.81 -8.00
N LEU A 313 4.47 2.91 -7.54
CA LEU A 313 4.62 2.27 -6.23
C LEU A 313 5.86 1.37 -6.19
N ALA A 314 6.14 0.62 -7.26
CA ALA A 314 7.34 -0.21 -7.35
C ALA A 314 8.63 0.63 -7.35
N THR A 315 8.62 1.79 -8.03
CA THR A 315 9.70 2.77 -8.04
C THR A 315 9.91 3.34 -6.63
N GLY A 316 8.82 3.75 -5.96
CA GLY A 316 8.84 4.21 -4.58
C GLY A 316 9.43 3.18 -3.60
N ARG A 317 9.04 1.90 -3.72
CA ARG A 317 9.62 0.78 -2.94
C ARG A 317 11.13 0.67 -3.13
N ARG A 318 11.61 0.76 -4.38
CA ARG A 318 13.06 0.67 -4.71
C ARG A 318 13.82 1.85 -4.12
N VAL A 319 13.34 3.06 -4.37
CA VAL A 319 13.95 4.30 -3.85
C VAL A 319 14.01 4.28 -2.33
N ARG A 320 12.89 4.01 -1.65
CA ARG A 320 12.82 3.97 -0.19
C ARG A 320 13.76 2.92 0.38
N LYS A 321 13.75 1.70 -0.16
CA LYS A 321 14.67 0.63 0.27
C LYS A 321 16.14 1.06 0.17
N ILE A 322 16.56 1.59 -0.98
CA ILE A 322 17.95 2.01 -1.21
C ILE A 322 18.33 3.14 -0.26
N LEU A 323 17.50 4.18 -0.15
CA LEU A 323 17.79 5.32 0.71
C LEU A 323 17.83 4.91 2.18
N THR A 324 16.91 4.07 2.66
CA THR A 324 16.97 3.55 4.04
C THR A 324 18.23 2.70 4.26
N GLU A 325 18.57 1.78 3.35
CA GLU A 325 19.78 0.95 3.48
C GLU A 325 21.07 1.79 3.50
N VAL A 326 21.13 2.85 2.69
CA VAL A 326 22.28 3.74 2.59
C VAL A 326 22.37 4.70 3.79
N VAL A 327 21.24 5.25 4.24
CA VAL A 327 21.18 6.25 5.32
C VAL A 327 21.33 5.59 6.69
N VAL A 328 20.71 4.44 6.91
CA VAL A 328 20.84 3.69 8.18
C VAL A 328 22.16 2.93 8.20
N GLY A 329 22.49 2.20 7.12
CA GLY A 329 23.72 1.41 7.00
C GLY A 329 23.85 0.30 8.04
N LYS A 330 24.85 -0.57 7.86
CA LYS A 330 25.34 -1.42 8.95
C LYS A 330 26.30 -0.58 9.80
N SER A 331 26.13 -0.59 11.12
CA SER A 331 27.01 0.11 12.07
C SER A 331 28.49 -0.14 11.73
N GLY A 332 29.28 0.92 11.55
CA GLY A 332 30.72 0.84 11.32
C GLY A 332 31.20 0.92 9.85
N THR A 333 30.33 1.24 8.89
CA THR A 333 30.78 1.45 7.50
C THR A 333 31.27 2.89 7.27
N SER A 334 32.41 3.08 6.60
CA SER A 334 32.95 4.41 6.29
C SER A 334 32.11 5.15 5.22
N SER A 335 32.15 6.49 5.26
CA SER A 335 31.46 7.37 4.29
C SER A 335 31.89 7.08 2.84
N ASP A 336 33.17 6.81 2.60
CA ASP A 336 33.71 6.49 1.26
C ASP A 336 33.17 5.17 0.69
N ASP A 337 33.00 4.12 1.52
CA ASP A 337 32.42 2.84 1.09
C ASP A 337 30.92 2.98 0.77
N LEU A 338 30.21 3.88 1.45
CA LEU A 338 28.82 4.22 1.16
C LEU A 338 28.65 4.97 -0.15
N VAL A 339 29.55 5.89 -0.49
CA VAL A 339 29.56 6.58 -1.79
C VAL A 339 29.79 5.60 -2.94
N VAL A 340 30.71 4.64 -2.74
CA VAL A 340 30.94 3.56 -3.72
C VAL A 340 29.72 2.65 -3.82
N ARG A 341 29.10 2.29 -2.70
CA ARG A 341 27.83 1.54 -2.70
C ARG A 341 26.72 2.32 -3.38
N LEU A 342 26.55 3.60 -3.12
CA LEU A 342 25.59 4.46 -3.82
C LEU A 342 25.84 4.44 -5.33
N LYS A 343 27.07 4.67 -5.79
CA LYS A 343 27.38 4.60 -7.22
C LYS A 343 27.11 3.22 -7.84
N ASN A 344 27.28 2.15 -7.07
CA ASN A 344 27.05 0.77 -7.53
C ASN A 344 25.59 0.29 -7.42
N TYR A 345 24.82 0.82 -6.45
CA TYR A 345 23.44 0.43 -6.13
C TYR A 345 22.39 1.45 -6.59
N MET A 346 22.77 2.67 -6.98
CA MET A 346 21.82 3.66 -7.46
C MET A 346 21.19 3.16 -8.76
N VAL A 347 19.95 2.72 -8.63
CA VAL A 347 19.05 2.46 -9.74
C VAL A 347 18.73 3.81 -10.40
N GLU A 348 18.50 3.80 -11.71
CA GLU A 348 18.10 4.98 -12.50
C GLU A 348 16.95 5.77 -11.86
N ASP A 349 16.14 5.12 -11.04
CA ASP A 349 14.99 5.69 -10.33
C ASP A 349 15.33 6.74 -9.26
N CYS A 350 16.50 6.67 -8.62
CA CYS A 350 16.85 7.64 -7.57
C CYS A 350 17.14 9.04 -8.15
N VAL A 351 17.41 9.14 -9.45
CA VAL A 351 17.72 10.40 -10.17
C VAL A 351 16.58 11.42 -10.08
N PHE A 352 15.37 10.99 -9.74
CA PHE A 352 14.16 11.84 -9.72
C PHE A 352 13.78 12.34 -8.32
N VAL A 353 14.54 11.97 -7.29
CA VAL A 353 14.24 12.33 -5.89
C VAL A 353 14.55 13.80 -5.60
N SER A 354 13.60 14.49 -4.97
CA SER A 354 13.77 15.87 -4.50
C SER A 354 14.41 15.93 -3.11
N PRO A 355 15.02 17.07 -2.72
CA PRO A 355 15.66 17.20 -1.41
C PRO A 355 14.71 16.90 -0.25
N GLU A 356 13.50 17.45 -0.27
CA GLU A 356 12.51 17.24 0.81
C GLU A 356 12.04 15.78 0.92
N VAL A 357 11.90 15.07 -0.21
CA VAL A 357 11.57 13.63 -0.20
C VAL A 357 12.72 12.83 0.40
N PHE A 358 13.97 13.14 0.00
CA PHE A 358 15.15 12.51 0.58
C PHE A 358 15.23 12.70 2.09
N PHE A 359 15.00 13.92 2.59
CA PHE A 359 15.04 14.21 4.01
C PHE A 359 13.91 13.54 4.79
N GLU A 360 12.66 13.54 4.29
CA GLU A 360 11.55 12.84 4.94
C GLU A 360 11.77 11.31 4.98
N LEU A 361 12.27 10.71 3.90
CA LEU A 361 12.62 9.28 3.89
C LEU A 361 13.77 8.96 4.86
N SER A 362 14.70 9.89 5.05
CA SER A 362 15.79 9.75 6.03
C SER A 362 15.28 9.78 7.47
N LYS A 363 14.29 10.62 7.77
CA LYS A 363 13.62 10.67 9.09
C LYS A 363 12.90 9.37 9.41
N LEU A 364 12.20 8.79 8.43
CA LEU A 364 11.55 7.48 8.58
C LEU A 364 12.56 6.36 8.85
N GLY A 365 13.83 6.54 8.44
CA GLY A 365 14.95 5.67 8.79
C GLY A 365 15.53 5.89 10.19
N GLY A 366 14.97 6.79 11.00
CA GLY A 366 15.40 7.06 12.38
C GLY A 366 16.51 8.13 12.51
N ILE A 367 16.88 8.83 11.43
CA ILE A 367 17.87 9.93 11.48
C ILE A 367 17.14 11.27 11.45
N VAL A 368 17.23 12.03 12.55
CA VAL A 368 16.68 13.39 12.63
C VAL A 368 17.76 14.38 12.21
N ILE A 369 17.61 14.95 11.02
CA ILE A 369 18.49 16.02 10.54
C ILE A 369 17.77 17.34 10.78
N ASP A 370 18.30 18.18 11.67
CA ASP A 370 17.79 19.54 11.89
C ASP A 370 18.50 20.50 10.93
N LEU A 371 17.89 20.73 9.77
CA LEU A 371 18.41 21.63 8.72
C LEU A 371 18.04 23.10 8.90
N GLY A 372 17.61 23.52 10.10
CA GLY A 372 17.40 24.94 10.41
C GLY A 372 16.29 25.61 9.58
N SER A 373 15.17 25.91 10.23
CA SER A 373 14.19 26.94 9.84
C SER A 373 13.29 26.77 8.60
N SER A 374 13.27 25.63 7.89
CA SER A 374 12.13 25.32 7.00
C SER A 374 11.87 23.82 6.89
N ARG A 375 10.79 23.35 7.52
CA ARG A 375 10.24 22.01 7.29
C ARG A 375 9.58 22.03 5.91
N HIS A 376 10.35 21.79 4.86
CA HIS A 376 9.78 21.65 3.53
C HIS A 376 9.00 20.34 3.48
N HIS A 377 7.67 20.44 3.38
CA HIS A 377 6.80 19.27 3.29
C HIS A 377 6.81 18.69 1.88
N VAL A 378 6.83 17.36 1.79
CA VAL A 378 6.63 16.65 0.52
C VAL A 378 5.21 16.93 0.02
N GLY A 379 5.09 17.31 -1.25
CA GLY A 379 3.82 17.74 -1.82
C GLY A 379 3.91 17.94 -3.34
N TYR A 380 3.06 18.78 -3.90
CA TYR A 380 3.03 19.05 -5.35
C TYR A 380 4.38 19.54 -5.90
N GLY A 381 5.13 20.32 -5.12
CA GLY A 381 6.47 20.77 -5.50
C GLY A 381 7.45 19.61 -5.71
N SER A 382 7.30 18.50 -5.00
CA SER A 382 8.11 17.29 -5.16
C SER A 382 7.84 16.60 -6.50
N ASP A 383 6.58 16.54 -6.91
CA ASP A 383 6.21 16.03 -8.23
C ASP A 383 6.76 16.92 -9.34
N ILE A 384 6.69 18.25 -9.18
CA ILE A 384 7.26 19.22 -10.14
C ILE A 384 8.78 19.03 -10.31
N TRP A 385 9.51 18.79 -9.21
CA TRP A 385 10.94 18.47 -9.25
C TRP A 385 11.20 17.19 -10.05
N SER A 386 10.51 16.10 -9.68
CA SER A 386 10.71 14.80 -10.34
C SER A 386 10.34 14.84 -11.83
N LEU A 387 9.31 15.60 -12.20
CA LEU A 387 8.91 15.86 -13.58
C LEU A 387 9.99 16.61 -14.36
N ALA A 388 10.58 17.67 -13.78
CA ALA A 388 11.70 18.37 -14.41
C ALA A 388 12.90 17.45 -14.59
N CYS A 389 13.23 16.63 -13.59
CA CYS A 389 14.26 15.60 -13.72
C CYS A 389 13.95 14.60 -14.85
N ALA A 390 12.70 14.18 -15.02
CA ALA A 390 12.28 13.31 -16.12
C ALA A 390 12.48 13.97 -17.50
N ILE A 391 12.03 15.22 -17.67
CA ILE A 391 12.20 15.98 -18.91
C ILE A 391 13.68 16.22 -19.22
N ILE A 392 14.48 16.64 -18.24
CA ILE A 392 15.92 16.86 -18.42
C ILE A 392 16.64 15.53 -18.70
N SER A 393 16.23 14.44 -18.06
CA SER A 393 16.76 13.10 -18.34
C SER A 393 16.52 12.70 -19.79
N LEU A 394 15.33 12.94 -20.35
CA LEU A 394 15.05 12.67 -21.77
C LEU A 394 16.01 13.45 -22.68
N LEU A 395 16.24 14.74 -22.40
CA LEU A 395 17.08 15.64 -23.18
C LEU A 395 18.58 15.32 -23.08
N VAL A 396 19.09 15.18 -21.87
CA VAL A 396 20.53 15.11 -21.58
C VAL A 396 21.02 13.67 -21.52
N GLY A 397 20.21 12.75 -20.97
CA GLY A 397 20.55 11.35 -20.80
C GLY A 397 21.51 11.06 -19.66
N LYS A 398 22.46 10.15 -19.91
CA LYS A 398 23.35 9.58 -18.88
C LYS A 398 24.13 10.64 -18.09
N SER A 399 24.58 11.71 -18.74
CA SER A 399 25.31 12.79 -18.07
C SER A 399 24.47 13.50 -16.99
N PHE A 400 23.15 13.58 -17.15
CA PHE A 400 22.27 14.11 -16.09
C PHE A 400 22.15 13.12 -14.93
N ALA A 401 21.99 11.83 -15.22
CA ALA A 401 21.95 10.80 -14.20
C ALA A 401 23.24 10.78 -13.35
N GLU A 402 24.40 10.93 -13.97
CA GLU A 402 25.70 11.04 -13.28
C GLU A 402 25.77 12.25 -12.33
N GLU A 403 25.28 13.42 -12.74
CA GLU A 403 25.24 14.59 -11.86
C GLU A 403 24.19 14.45 -10.73
N MET A 404 23.06 13.79 -10.97
CA MET A 404 22.10 13.47 -9.92
C MET A 404 22.62 12.43 -8.93
N GLN A 405 23.46 11.50 -9.38
CA GLN A 405 24.17 10.59 -8.49
C GLN A 405 25.16 11.33 -7.58
N ASN A 406 25.91 12.30 -8.13
CA ASN A 406 26.77 13.17 -7.33
C ASN A 406 25.95 13.97 -6.29
N TYR A 407 24.76 14.43 -6.70
CA TYR A 407 23.82 15.12 -5.82
C TYR A 407 23.35 14.29 -4.63
N LEU A 408 22.84 13.09 -4.88
CA LEU A 408 22.40 12.21 -3.80
C LEU A 408 23.56 11.72 -2.94
N SER A 409 24.73 11.48 -3.54
CA SER A 409 25.94 11.12 -2.80
C SER A 409 26.31 12.21 -1.80
N TYR A 410 26.28 13.48 -2.19
CA TYR A 410 26.58 14.58 -1.29
C TYR A 410 25.52 14.69 -0.19
N LEU A 411 24.23 14.61 -0.52
CA LEU A 411 23.16 14.61 0.47
C LEU A 411 23.35 13.55 1.55
N VAL A 412 23.68 12.31 1.17
CA VAL A 412 23.94 11.23 2.12
C VAL A 412 25.13 11.54 3.04
N THR A 413 26.21 12.13 2.51
CA THR A 413 27.35 12.55 3.35
C THR A 413 26.95 13.61 4.37
N VAL A 414 26.14 14.60 3.97
CA VAL A 414 25.62 15.65 4.85
C VAL A 414 24.79 15.06 6.00
N VAL A 415 23.94 14.06 5.72
CA VAL A 415 23.12 13.39 6.74
C VAL A 415 23.95 12.68 7.78
N ARG A 416 25.03 12.01 7.37
CA ARG A 416 25.79 11.11 8.25
C ARG A 416 26.89 11.79 9.05
N ASP A 417 27.55 12.79 8.47
CA ASP A 417 28.75 13.38 9.07
C ASP A 417 28.43 14.54 10.04
N GLU A 418 27.16 14.95 10.18
CA GLU A 418 26.63 16.07 11.01
C GLU A 418 27.35 17.42 10.83
N LYS A 419 28.39 17.48 9.99
CA LYS A 419 29.13 18.67 9.61
C LYS A 419 28.37 19.34 8.48
N CYS A 420 27.35 20.10 8.86
CA CYS A 420 26.60 21.00 7.98
C CYS A 420 27.51 22.14 7.49
N LEU A 421 28.49 21.83 6.63
CA LEU A 421 29.37 22.81 6.02
C LEU A 421 29.00 22.92 4.54
N ASP A 422 28.08 23.85 4.30
CA ASP A 422 27.85 24.54 3.02
C ASP A 422 27.05 23.78 1.93
N PHE A 423 25.97 23.09 2.33
CA PHE A 423 25.04 22.47 1.37
C PHE A 423 24.52 23.46 0.32
N VAL A 424 24.26 24.72 0.73
CA VAL A 424 23.81 25.78 -0.16
C VAL A 424 24.85 26.08 -1.24
N ARG A 425 26.13 26.24 -0.88
CA ARG A 425 27.19 26.44 -1.88
C ARG A 425 27.31 25.26 -2.83
N TRP A 426 27.31 24.04 -2.28
CA TRP A 426 27.38 22.83 -3.10
C TRP A 426 26.18 22.72 -4.06
N TYR A 427 24.98 23.07 -3.59
CA TYR A 427 23.77 23.10 -4.42
C TYR A 427 23.89 24.08 -5.59
N VAL A 428 24.41 25.27 -5.33
CA VAL A 428 24.67 26.27 -6.38
C VAL A 428 25.67 25.76 -7.42
N GLU A 429 26.75 25.09 -6.98
CA GLU A 429 27.73 24.47 -7.87
C GLU A 429 27.12 23.37 -8.73
N TRP A 430 26.33 22.47 -8.13
CA TRP A 430 25.61 21.42 -8.85
C TRP A 430 24.63 22.02 -9.87
N ARG A 431 23.84 23.02 -9.47
CA ARG A 431 22.88 23.71 -10.34
C ARG A 431 23.57 24.32 -11.57
N GLN A 432 24.76 24.88 -11.40
CA GLN A 432 25.55 25.43 -12.53
C GLN A 432 25.98 24.35 -13.54
N LYS A 433 26.29 23.14 -13.07
CA LYS A 433 26.57 22.00 -13.97
C LYS A 433 25.34 21.58 -14.74
N ILE A 434 24.17 21.53 -14.09
CA ILE A 434 22.89 21.23 -14.75
C ILE A 434 22.57 22.27 -15.83
N ILE A 435 22.75 23.57 -15.54
CA ILE A 435 22.60 24.65 -16.53
C ILE A 435 23.46 24.37 -17.76
N THR A 436 24.74 24.08 -17.55
CA THR A 436 25.70 23.80 -18.63
C THR A 436 25.25 22.59 -19.48
N LEU A 437 24.80 21.50 -18.84
CA LEU A 437 24.31 20.31 -19.53
C LEU A 437 23.08 20.60 -20.40
N ILE A 438 22.13 21.39 -19.90
CA ILE A 438 20.92 21.76 -20.64
C ILE A 438 21.28 22.70 -21.81
N GLU A 439 22.13 23.70 -21.58
CA GLU A 439 22.57 24.64 -22.61
C GLU A 439 23.33 23.96 -23.75
N CYS A 440 24.09 22.89 -23.47
CA CYS A 440 24.77 22.10 -24.48
C CYS A 440 23.85 21.27 -25.39
N ARG A 441 22.56 21.16 -25.04
CA ARG A 441 21.59 20.30 -25.74
C ARG A 441 20.49 21.08 -26.43
N LEU A 442 20.04 22.17 -25.81
CA LEU A 442 18.95 23.00 -26.33
C LEU A 442 19.50 24.28 -26.97
N GLY A 443 18.99 24.65 -28.15
CA GLY A 443 19.33 25.91 -28.80
C GLY A 443 18.71 27.14 -28.13
N SER A 444 18.85 28.32 -28.73
CA SER A 444 18.27 29.57 -28.22
C SER A 444 16.74 29.59 -28.34
N GLU A 445 16.17 28.82 -29.25
CA GLU A 445 14.74 28.67 -29.49
C GLU A 445 13.98 28.08 -28.26
N PHE A 446 14.69 27.41 -27.35
CA PHE A 446 14.12 26.81 -26.13
C PHE A 446 14.43 27.62 -24.86
N SER A 447 14.77 28.92 -24.96
CA SER A 447 15.20 29.72 -23.80
C SER A 447 14.21 29.67 -22.63
N ASN A 448 12.91 29.86 -22.90
CA ASN A 448 11.88 29.84 -21.86
C ASN A 448 11.75 28.45 -21.21
N MET A 449 11.91 27.37 -22.00
CA MET A 449 11.90 26.00 -21.48
C MET A 449 13.09 25.74 -20.56
N LYS A 450 14.29 26.24 -20.89
CA LYS A 450 15.47 26.12 -20.02
C LYS A 450 15.21 26.79 -18.67
N GLU A 451 14.71 28.03 -18.70
CA GLU A 451 14.45 28.82 -17.50
C GLU A 451 13.42 28.15 -16.59
N ILE A 452 12.29 27.69 -17.14
CA ILE A 452 11.23 27.07 -16.34
C ILE A 452 11.68 25.71 -15.75
N LEU A 453 12.42 24.89 -16.52
CA LEU A 453 12.95 23.62 -16.01
C LEU A 453 13.94 23.83 -14.86
N LEU A 454 14.78 24.87 -14.95
CA LEU A 454 15.69 25.24 -13.86
C LEU A 454 14.94 25.79 -12.64
N LYS A 455 13.83 26.52 -12.84
CA LYS A 455 12.96 26.98 -11.77
C LYS A 455 12.22 25.83 -11.07
N CYS A 456 11.90 24.76 -11.80
CA CYS A 456 11.36 23.52 -11.20
C CYS A 456 12.39 22.82 -10.30
N LEU A 457 13.68 23.02 -10.55
CA LEU A 457 14.80 22.55 -9.72
C LEU A 457 15.24 23.62 -8.71
N GLU A 458 14.31 24.35 -8.09
CA GLU A 458 14.61 25.19 -6.93
C GLU A 458 14.61 24.35 -5.64
N TYR A 459 15.52 24.69 -4.71
CA TYR A 459 15.70 23.92 -3.49
C TYR A 459 14.43 23.90 -2.65
N SER A 460 13.85 25.08 -2.40
CA SER A 460 12.57 25.21 -1.70
C SER A 460 11.41 24.80 -2.62
N PRO A 461 10.54 23.85 -2.21
CA PRO A 461 9.35 23.48 -2.97
C PRO A 461 8.39 24.65 -3.23
N GLU A 462 8.33 25.64 -2.34
CA GLU A 462 7.46 26.81 -2.48
C GLU A 462 7.93 27.77 -3.58
N SER A 463 9.23 27.76 -3.88
CA SER A 463 9.82 28.56 -4.96
C SER A 463 9.61 27.95 -6.34
N ARG A 464 9.15 26.70 -6.41
CA ARG A 464 8.92 25.98 -7.67
C ARG A 464 7.62 26.49 -8.33
N PRO A 465 7.58 26.57 -9.66
CA PRO A 465 6.41 27.07 -10.38
C PRO A 465 5.23 26.10 -10.26
N LEU A 466 4.01 26.59 -10.46
CA LEU A 466 2.86 25.70 -10.64
C LEU A 466 3.02 24.87 -11.93
N ILE A 467 2.44 23.67 -11.96
CA ILE A 467 2.49 22.82 -13.14
C ILE A 467 1.85 23.47 -14.38
N SER A 468 0.86 24.34 -14.18
CA SER A 468 0.24 25.13 -15.22
C SER A 468 1.21 26.13 -15.88
N GLU A 469 2.15 26.71 -15.14
CA GLU A 469 3.19 27.59 -15.70
C GLU A 469 4.17 26.80 -16.58
N LEU A 470 4.58 25.61 -16.12
CA LEU A 470 5.42 24.69 -16.90
C LEU A 470 4.71 24.27 -18.21
N TRP A 471 3.44 23.87 -18.11
CA TRP A 471 2.64 23.48 -19.27
C TRP A 471 2.47 24.63 -20.27
N LYS A 472 2.12 25.84 -19.82
CA LYS A 472 1.99 27.03 -20.69
C LYS A 472 3.31 27.35 -21.41
N THR A 473 4.42 27.30 -20.69
CA THR A 473 5.75 27.58 -21.26
C THR A 473 6.10 26.60 -22.37
N LEU A 474 5.79 25.31 -22.19
CA LEU A 474 5.99 24.28 -23.21
C LEU A 474 5.02 24.46 -24.39
N LYS A 475 3.77 24.86 -24.14
CA LYS A 475 2.74 25.00 -25.18
C LYS A 475 3.11 26.05 -26.23
N VAL A 476 3.73 27.15 -25.81
CA VAL A 476 4.18 28.24 -26.70
C VAL A 476 5.18 27.75 -27.75
N LEU A 477 5.93 26.67 -27.47
CA LEU A 477 6.87 26.08 -28.42
C LEU A 477 6.18 25.34 -29.58
N VAL A 478 4.94 24.89 -29.39
CA VAL A 478 4.16 24.12 -30.37
C VAL A 478 3.13 24.98 -31.07
N ILE A 479 2.43 25.85 -30.33
CA ILE A 479 1.34 26.67 -30.85
C ILE A 479 1.82 28.13 -30.96
N LYS A 480 2.08 28.60 -32.19
CA LYS A 480 2.24 30.02 -32.50
C LYS A 480 0.86 30.66 -32.69
N SER A 481 0.18 31.08 -31.63
CA SER A 481 -1.15 31.70 -31.74
C SER A 481 -1.30 32.90 -30.80
N GLU A 482 -1.76 34.03 -31.35
CA GLU A 482 -2.11 35.29 -30.67
C GLU A 482 -3.43 35.22 -29.84
N LEU A 483 -3.79 34.05 -29.30
CA LEU A 483 -5.06 33.85 -28.56
C LEU A 483 -4.89 33.66 -27.04
N ASP A 484 -3.71 33.95 -26.49
CA ASP A 484 -3.42 33.80 -25.05
C ASP A 484 -4.16 34.80 -24.13
N ASP A 485 -5.03 35.65 -24.67
CA ASP A 485 -5.81 36.67 -23.93
C ASP A 485 -7.20 36.18 -23.43
N VAL A 486 -7.45 34.87 -23.39
CA VAL A 486 -8.63 34.34 -22.69
C VAL A 486 -8.25 34.06 -21.24
N LYS A 487 -8.61 35.00 -20.36
CA LYS A 487 -8.46 34.93 -18.91
C LYS A 487 -8.71 33.53 -18.37
N ASP A 488 -7.68 32.95 -17.77
CA ASP A 488 -7.77 31.72 -17.00
C ASP A 488 -8.79 31.89 -15.88
N LEU A 489 -9.69 30.92 -15.76
CA LEU A 489 -10.43 30.69 -14.53
C LEU A 489 -9.41 30.17 -13.52
N GLU A 490 -8.77 31.07 -12.77
CA GLU A 490 -7.94 30.73 -11.62
C GLU A 490 -8.79 30.02 -10.57
N GLN A 491 -8.91 28.71 -10.69
CA GLN A 491 -9.26 27.88 -9.55
C GLN A 491 -7.98 27.70 -8.74
N ALA A 492 -7.63 28.71 -7.94
CA ALA A 492 -6.60 28.62 -6.93
C ALA A 492 -7.08 27.63 -5.86
N ILE A 493 -6.95 26.33 -6.13
CA ILE A 493 -7.10 25.33 -5.10
C ILE A 493 -5.80 25.32 -4.33
N ARG A 494 -5.70 26.19 -3.31
CA ARG A 494 -4.81 25.91 -2.18
C ARG A 494 -5.36 24.67 -1.48
N MET A 495 -4.96 23.48 -1.94
CA MET A 495 -5.10 22.26 -1.15
C MET A 495 -4.01 22.26 -0.06
N GLU A 496 -4.06 23.25 0.82
CA GLU A 496 -3.46 23.12 2.15
C GLU A 496 -4.43 22.25 2.94
N ASN A 497 -4.14 20.95 3.00
CA ASN A 497 -4.31 20.04 4.15
C ASN A 497 -4.35 18.57 3.68
N MET A 498 -3.35 17.81 4.13
CA MET A 498 -3.13 16.35 3.94
C MET A 498 -3.12 15.86 2.50
N CYS A 499 -2.01 16.12 1.78
CA CYS A 499 -1.67 15.34 0.59
C CYS A 499 -1.10 13.98 1.03
N ASN A 500 -1.81 12.89 0.77
CA ASN A 500 -1.26 11.53 0.91
C ASN A 500 -0.25 11.32 -0.21
N CYS A 501 1.03 11.49 0.10
CA CYS A 501 2.11 11.28 -0.86
C CYS A 501 2.47 9.80 -0.96
N LEU A 502 2.34 9.20 -2.15
CA LEU A 502 2.52 7.75 -2.33
C LEU A 502 3.91 7.24 -1.95
N ILE A 503 4.98 7.97 -2.24
CA ILE A 503 6.34 7.54 -1.85
C ILE A 503 6.53 7.48 -0.32
N LEU A 504 5.79 8.30 0.42
CA LEU A 504 5.77 8.27 1.89
C LEU A 504 4.75 7.26 2.44
N GLY A 505 3.85 6.77 1.58
CA GLY A 505 2.81 5.80 1.90
C GLY A 505 3.36 4.44 2.32
N ASP A 506 2.49 3.68 2.97
CA ASP A 506 2.82 2.38 3.56
C ASP A 506 3.08 1.33 2.46
N PHE A 507 2.48 1.43 1.28
CA PHE A 507 2.79 0.50 0.17
C PHE A 507 4.17 0.69 -0.44
N CYS A 508 4.82 1.83 -0.20
CA CYS A 508 6.23 2.00 -0.53
C CYS A 508 7.16 1.43 0.54
N GLN A 509 6.64 1.06 1.71
CA GLN A 509 7.39 0.28 2.71
C GLN A 509 7.56 -1.16 2.22
N SER A 510 8.72 -1.75 2.48
CA SER A 510 8.93 -3.18 2.16
C SER A 510 7.91 -4.01 2.93
N ILE A 511 7.16 -4.86 2.22
CA ILE A 511 6.24 -5.82 2.83
C ILE A 511 7.07 -6.70 3.77
N ASN A 512 6.85 -6.57 5.08
CA ASN A 512 7.56 -7.34 6.08
C ASN A 512 7.22 -8.83 5.91
N LYS A 513 8.01 -9.54 5.10
CA LYS A 513 8.12 -10.99 5.17
C LYS A 513 8.76 -11.28 6.52
N VAL A 514 7.93 -11.56 7.53
CA VAL A 514 8.42 -11.98 8.84
C VAL A 514 8.99 -13.39 8.68
N THR A 515 10.20 -13.51 8.14
CA THR A 515 11.06 -14.65 8.44
C THR A 515 11.46 -14.48 9.90
N LYS A 516 10.77 -15.20 10.79
CA LYS A 516 11.17 -15.37 12.18
C LYS A 516 12.56 -16.01 12.20
N GLU A 517 13.63 -15.21 12.16
CA GLU A 517 14.91 -15.66 12.69
C GLU A 517 14.73 -15.82 14.20
N SER A 518 14.90 -17.05 14.66
CA SER A 518 14.84 -17.42 16.08
C SER A 518 15.75 -16.51 16.90
N PRO A 519 15.33 -16.04 18.09
CA PRO A 519 16.28 -15.48 19.04
C PRO A 519 17.26 -16.60 19.41
N ARG A 520 18.54 -16.39 19.08
CA ARG A 520 19.63 -17.27 19.48
C ARG A 520 19.60 -17.38 21.01
N GLY A 521 19.55 -18.61 21.51
CA GLY A 521 19.77 -18.88 22.93
C GLY A 521 21.13 -18.35 23.34
N LEU A 522 21.18 -17.64 24.47
CA LEU A 522 22.42 -17.49 25.22
C LEU A 522 22.46 -18.60 26.27
N ASP A 523 23.53 -19.38 26.18
CA ASP A 523 23.95 -20.36 27.16
C ASP A 523 24.19 -19.73 28.54
N ASP A 524 23.93 -20.56 29.55
CA ASP A 524 24.25 -20.36 30.96
C ASP A 524 25.73 -20.01 31.18
N THR A 525 26.00 -19.06 32.08
CA THR A 525 26.90 -19.29 33.22
C THR A 525 26.77 -18.20 34.30
N SER A 526 26.67 -18.69 35.54
CA SER A 526 26.55 -18.03 36.84
C SER A 526 27.62 -16.96 37.18
N VAL A 527 27.27 -15.97 38.02
CA VAL A 527 27.73 -15.80 39.43
C VAL A 527 27.05 -14.54 40.05
N VAL A 528 26.11 -14.80 40.97
CA VAL A 528 25.92 -14.26 42.33
C VAL A 528 26.42 -12.85 42.70
N GLU A 529 25.50 -12.10 43.35
CA GLU A 529 25.63 -11.19 44.52
C GLU A 529 25.17 -9.71 44.41
N ASN A 530 24.07 -9.47 45.16
CA ASN A 530 23.82 -8.41 46.14
C ASN A 530 23.06 -7.12 45.79
N ALA A 531 22.02 -6.94 46.61
CA ALA A 531 21.12 -5.81 46.77
C ALA A 531 21.81 -4.59 47.39
N ASN A 532 21.25 -3.39 47.16
CA ASN A 532 20.77 -2.48 48.20
C ASN A 532 20.01 -1.28 47.60
N ALA A 533 19.07 -0.79 48.42
CA ALA A 533 18.06 0.24 48.19
C ALA A 533 18.62 1.67 48.10
N GLU A 534 17.82 2.61 47.56
CA GLU A 534 17.29 3.78 48.30
C GLU A 534 16.40 4.67 47.41
N GLU A 535 15.48 5.38 48.09
CA GLU A 535 14.24 6.02 47.60
C GLU A 535 14.38 7.52 47.22
N ALA A 536 13.34 8.00 46.52
CA ALA A 536 12.76 9.37 46.49
C ALA A 536 13.44 10.42 45.57
N ASP A 537 12.76 11.34 44.87
CA ASP A 537 11.38 11.87 44.91
C ASP A 537 11.01 12.53 43.55
N GLY A 538 9.71 12.79 43.31
CA GLY A 538 9.02 13.19 42.06
C GLY A 538 9.52 14.42 41.29
N VAL A 539 9.06 14.71 40.06
CA VAL A 539 7.68 15.11 39.68
C VAL A 539 7.45 14.84 38.17
N GLU A 540 6.38 14.13 37.79
CA GLU A 540 5.93 14.00 36.40
C GLU A 540 4.62 14.78 36.15
N ASN A 541 4.62 15.53 35.03
CA ASN A 541 3.45 16.19 34.46
C ASN A 541 2.94 15.40 33.24
N PHE A 542 1.61 15.36 33.11
CA PHE A 542 0.82 14.58 32.15
C PHE A 542 0.97 14.97 30.66
N GLY A 543 0.85 13.97 29.78
CA GLY A 543 0.58 14.08 28.33
C GLY A 543 0.01 12.75 27.77
N PRO A 544 -0.85 12.77 26.72
CA PRO A 544 -1.94 11.79 26.53
C PRO A 544 -1.59 10.52 25.72
N ASP A 545 -2.34 9.46 26.07
CA ASP A 545 -2.66 8.21 25.37
C ASP A 545 -1.61 7.55 24.46
N LYS A 546 -0.83 6.65 25.08
CA LYS A 546 -0.21 5.51 24.42
C LYS A 546 -1.09 4.28 24.57
N ASP A 547 -1.20 3.52 23.47
CA ASP A 547 -1.92 2.26 23.37
C ASP A 547 -1.70 1.32 24.56
N VAL A 548 -2.82 0.82 25.09
CA VAL A 548 -2.97 0.03 26.32
C VAL A 548 -2.24 -1.34 26.27
N VAL A 549 -1.53 -1.67 25.20
CA VAL A 549 -0.98 -3.02 24.98
C VAL A 549 0.54 -3.12 25.22
N GLU A 550 1.28 -2.03 25.31
CA GLU A 550 2.74 -2.07 25.57
C GLU A 550 3.15 -2.06 27.06
N GLY A 551 2.21 -1.86 27.99
CA GLY A 551 2.52 -1.76 29.42
C GLY A 551 2.59 -3.08 30.20
N LEU A 552 2.32 -4.24 29.58
CA LEU A 552 2.14 -5.50 30.32
C LEU A 552 3.40 -6.37 30.45
N SER A 553 4.54 -5.95 29.88
CA SER A 553 5.77 -6.76 29.85
C SER A 553 6.69 -6.58 31.05
N CYS A 554 6.32 -5.85 32.11
CA CYS A 554 7.16 -5.73 33.30
C CYS A 554 6.36 -5.53 34.60
N GLY A 555 6.02 -6.64 35.28
CA GLY A 555 5.46 -6.62 36.64
C GLY A 555 4.65 -7.87 36.98
N GLN A 556 4.80 -8.40 38.20
CA GLN A 556 3.96 -9.49 38.70
C GLN A 556 2.51 -9.02 38.81
N VAL A 557 1.68 -9.34 37.81
CA VAL A 557 0.24 -9.06 37.84
C VAL A 557 -0.44 -10.03 38.80
N LYS A 558 -1.06 -9.50 39.87
CA LYS A 558 -2.05 -10.26 40.67
C LYS A 558 -3.39 -10.21 39.95
N CYS A 559 -3.83 -11.35 39.44
CA CYS A 559 -5.16 -11.52 38.88
C CYS A 559 -6.16 -11.85 40.01
N ILE A 560 -7.27 -11.10 40.08
CA ILE A 560 -8.34 -11.34 41.06
C ILE A 560 -9.65 -11.56 40.30
N ASP A 561 -10.30 -12.69 40.59
CA ASP A 561 -11.60 -13.03 40.01
C ASP A 561 -12.74 -12.29 40.72
N LEU A 562 -13.37 -11.35 40.01
CA LEU A 562 -14.55 -10.62 40.50
C LEU A 562 -15.81 -11.49 40.34
N LYS A 563 -16.18 -12.22 41.40
CA LYS A 563 -17.33 -13.13 41.41
C LYS A 563 -18.65 -12.39 41.67
N GLY A 564 -19.61 -12.49 40.75
CA GLY A 564 -20.96 -11.92 40.92
C GLY A 564 -21.67 -11.59 39.61
N ILE A 565 -20.94 -11.48 38.51
CA ILE A 565 -21.50 -11.17 37.18
C ILE A 565 -21.80 -12.49 36.46
N ARG A 566 -23.05 -12.66 36.01
CA ARG A 566 -23.50 -13.89 35.31
C ARG A 566 -23.40 -13.77 33.78
N ASN A 567 -23.05 -12.61 33.25
CA ASN A 567 -23.01 -12.29 31.82
C ASN A 567 -21.81 -11.38 31.48
N CYS A 568 -21.59 -11.05 30.20
CA CYS A 568 -20.46 -10.22 29.80
C CYS A 568 -20.53 -8.80 30.40
N ILE A 569 -19.37 -8.29 30.82
CA ILE A 569 -19.19 -6.90 31.20
C ILE A 569 -19.35 -6.03 29.95
N THR A 570 -20.26 -5.08 30.01
CA THR A 570 -20.57 -4.15 28.92
C THR A 570 -19.86 -2.80 29.07
N GLY A 571 -19.33 -2.52 30.25
CA GLY A 571 -18.63 -1.28 30.53
C GLY A 571 -17.98 -1.30 31.91
N LEU A 572 -16.79 -0.70 31.99
CA LEU A 572 -16.03 -0.50 33.20
C LEU A 572 -15.81 0.99 33.41
N ALA A 573 -15.90 1.44 34.66
CA ALA A 573 -15.52 2.80 35.03
C ALA A 573 -14.78 2.75 36.37
N ILE A 574 -13.79 3.63 36.54
CA ILE A 574 -13.05 3.76 37.80
C ILE A 574 -13.26 5.16 38.32
N GLY A 575 -13.59 5.29 39.60
CA GLY A 575 -13.81 6.58 40.24
C GLY A 575 -13.85 6.48 41.75
N GLY A 576 -13.17 7.39 42.43
CA GLY A 576 -13.21 7.48 43.90
C GLY A 576 -12.71 6.25 44.65
N GLY A 577 -11.77 5.49 44.10
CA GLY A 577 -11.25 4.27 44.73
C GLY A 577 -12.12 3.02 44.51
N PHE A 578 -13.10 3.10 43.60
CA PHE A 578 -13.96 1.97 43.24
C PHE A 578 -13.86 1.67 41.74
N LEU A 579 -14.03 0.38 41.41
CA LEU A 579 -14.29 -0.11 40.08
C LEU A 579 -15.78 -0.38 39.94
N PHE A 580 -16.40 0.16 38.90
CA PHE A 580 -17.78 -0.10 38.53
C PHE A 580 -17.79 -1.01 37.31
N SER A 581 -18.53 -2.10 37.36
CA SER A 581 -18.73 -3.00 36.21
C SER A 581 -20.21 -3.14 35.89
N SER A 582 -20.57 -2.75 34.67
CA SER A 582 -21.91 -2.98 34.11
C SER A 582 -21.93 -4.28 33.31
N SER A 583 -23.05 -4.99 33.31
CA SER A 583 -23.23 -6.22 32.55
C SER A 583 -24.47 -6.22 31.67
N PHE A 584 -24.47 -7.08 30.65
CA PHE A 584 -25.53 -7.18 29.64
C PHE A 584 -26.90 -7.56 30.23
N ASP A 585 -26.93 -8.15 31.42
CA ASP A 585 -28.15 -8.41 32.21
C ASP A 585 -28.65 -7.18 32.99
N LYS A 586 -28.12 -5.99 32.70
CA LYS A 586 -28.43 -4.68 33.31
C LYS A 586 -28.08 -4.58 34.80
N MET A 587 -27.20 -5.45 35.30
CA MET A 587 -26.63 -5.29 36.64
C MET A 587 -25.41 -4.36 36.61
N VAL A 588 -25.24 -3.57 37.66
CA VAL A 588 -24.04 -2.77 37.92
C VAL A 588 -23.49 -3.19 39.27
N ASN A 589 -22.26 -3.69 39.27
CA ASN A 589 -21.55 -4.07 40.48
C ASN A 589 -20.45 -3.05 40.80
N VAL A 590 -20.19 -2.84 42.08
CA VAL A 590 -19.19 -1.92 42.59
C VAL A 590 -18.16 -2.70 43.41
N TRP A 591 -16.89 -2.51 43.09
CA TRP A 591 -15.76 -3.22 43.70
C TRP A 591 -14.83 -2.20 44.35
N SER A 592 -14.49 -2.40 45.63
CA SER A 592 -13.53 -1.53 46.32
C SER A 592 -12.11 -1.89 45.91
N LEU A 593 -11.36 -0.92 45.39
CA LEU A 593 -9.95 -1.09 45.01
C LEU A 593 -9.00 -1.05 46.23
N GLN A 594 -9.50 -0.73 47.43
CA GLN A 594 -8.72 -0.78 48.67
C GLN A 594 -8.73 -2.17 49.33
N LEU A 595 -9.61 -3.07 48.89
CA LEU A 595 -9.79 -4.43 49.40
C LEU A 595 -9.43 -5.51 48.34
N LEU A 596 -8.95 -5.09 47.18
CA LEU A 596 -8.38 -5.89 46.09
C LEU A 596 -6.86 -5.77 46.13
#